data_AF-A0AAW7Z6F9-F1
#
_entry.id   AF-A0AAW7Z6F9-F1
#
_cell.length_a   1.000
_cell.length_b   1.000
_cell.length_c   1.000
_cell.angle_alpha   90.00
_cell.angle_beta   90.00
_cell.angle_gamma   90.00
#
_symmetry.space_group_name_H-M   'P 1'
#
loop_
_entity.id
_entity.type
_entity.pdbx_description
1 polymer ?
#
loop_
_entity_poly.entity_id
_entity_poly.type
_entity_poly.pdbx_seq_one_letter_code
_entity_poly.pdbx_strand_id
1 'polypeptide(L)'
;MISFREKSLWVSLLVSAVIASIFGDSVYTLMFLQPNTSLDDTTALIMRITIAFIILEVALHIALAMNQQEDANIPEDERERYHRLTANNAGYWVLSAGIVSCVIQQMINNHIDFDVQNSYSNYALAPIELKLVLIFWLSEVTRFGTEIYYFRKES
;
A
#
# COMPACT_ATOMS: atom_id res chain seq x y z
N MET A 1 21.68 17.49 3.74
CA MET A 1 21.67 16.69 2.48
C MET A 1 20.75 15.50 2.71
N ILE A 2 19.95 15.12 1.72
CA ILE A 2 19.01 13.97 1.83
C ILE A 2 19.83 12.68 1.73
N SER A 3 19.70 11.78 2.72
CA SER A 3 20.40 10.49 2.73
C SER A 3 19.89 9.57 1.62
N PHE A 4 20.70 8.61 1.18
CA PHE A 4 20.28 7.61 0.17
C PHE A 4 19.01 6.85 0.60
N ARG A 5 18.91 6.51 1.89
CA ARG A 5 17.73 5.85 2.48
C ARG A 5 16.48 6.71 2.39
N GLU A 6 16.58 7.99 2.73
CA GLU A 6 15.44 8.89 2.61
C GLU A 6 14.99 9.00 1.14
N LYS A 7 15.91 9.08 0.17
CA LYS A 7 15.56 9.08 -1.26
C LYS A 7 14.87 7.80 -1.71
N SER A 8 15.33 6.63 -1.25
CA SER A 8 14.71 5.34 -1.54
C SER A 8 13.27 5.31 -1.01
N LEU A 9 13.01 5.82 0.19
CA LEU A 9 11.66 5.93 0.75
C LEU A 9 10.76 6.86 -0.09
N TRP A 10 11.29 8.01 -0.53
CA TRP A 10 10.57 8.90 -1.44
C TRP A 10 10.25 8.23 -2.77
N VAL A 11 11.16 7.42 -3.30
CA VAL A 11 10.92 6.64 -4.52
C VAL A 11 9.81 5.62 -4.29
N SER A 12 9.84 4.82 -3.22
CA SER A 12 8.76 3.87 -2.94
C SER A 12 7.40 4.55 -2.72
N LEU A 13 7.38 5.71 -2.06
CA LEU A 13 6.16 6.51 -1.91
C LEU A 13 5.65 7.03 -3.26
N LEU A 14 6.55 7.47 -4.14
CA LEU A 14 6.20 7.90 -5.50
C LEU A 14 5.66 6.73 -6.33
N VAL A 15 6.30 5.57 -6.29
CA VAL A 15 5.84 4.36 -6.99
C VAL A 15 4.45 3.98 -6.54
N SER A 16 4.24 3.97 -5.22
CA SER A 16 2.94 3.70 -4.60
C SER A 16 1.85 4.67 -5.12
N ALA A 17 2.15 5.96 -5.22
CA ALA A 17 1.23 6.98 -5.73
C ALA A 17 0.95 6.84 -7.25
N VAL A 18 1.97 6.49 -8.04
CA VAL A 18 1.83 6.26 -9.49
C VAL A 18 0.96 5.05 -9.76
N ILE A 19 1.18 3.94 -9.05
CA ILE A 19 0.37 2.72 -9.17
C ILE A 19 -1.08 3.00 -8.76
N ALA A 20 -1.29 3.74 -7.66
CA ALA A 20 -2.62 4.15 -7.24
C ALA A 20 -3.33 5.03 -8.29
N SER A 21 -2.59 5.89 -9.01
CA SER A 21 -3.15 6.75 -10.05
C SER A 21 -3.51 5.98 -11.33
N ILE A 22 -2.69 5.00 -11.72
CA ILE A 22 -2.92 4.20 -12.94
C ILE A 22 -4.06 3.19 -12.74
N PHE A 23 -4.09 2.52 -11.59
CA PHE A 23 -5.05 1.43 -11.33
C PHE A 23 -6.22 1.85 -10.44
N GLY A 24 -6.20 3.07 -9.89
CA GLY A 24 -7.20 3.57 -8.94
C GLY A 24 -8.62 3.52 -9.48
N ASP A 25 -8.84 3.90 -10.73
CA ASP A 25 -10.16 3.87 -11.35
C ASP A 25 -10.70 2.44 -11.50
N SER A 26 -9.82 1.48 -11.82
CA SER A 26 -10.19 0.07 -11.93
C SER A 26 -10.57 -0.48 -10.55
N VAL A 27 -9.75 -0.21 -9.55
CA VAL A 27 -9.98 -0.60 -8.15
C VAL A 27 -11.27 0.03 -7.60
N TYR A 28 -11.51 1.32 -7.89
CA TYR A 28 -12.75 2.02 -7.53
C TYR A 28 -13.98 1.39 -8.19
N THR A 29 -13.89 1.07 -9.47
CA THR A 29 -14.98 0.45 -10.23
C THR A 29 -15.37 -0.90 -9.62
N LEU A 30 -14.39 -1.79 -9.36
CA LEU A 30 -14.67 -3.10 -8.78
C LEU A 30 -15.18 -3.02 -7.33
N MET A 31 -14.76 -2.00 -6.56
CA MET A 31 -15.20 -1.87 -5.16
C MET A 31 -16.56 -1.17 -4.99
N PHE A 32 -16.87 -0.17 -5.80
CA PHE A 32 -18.03 0.70 -5.56
C PHE A 32 -19.13 0.59 -6.62
N LEU A 33 -18.78 0.21 -7.86
CA LEU A 33 -19.72 0.20 -8.99
C LEU A 33 -20.11 -1.23 -9.40
N GLN A 34 -19.18 -2.19 -9.31
CA GLN A 34 -19.37 -3.57 -9.76
C GLN A 34 -18.89 -4.58 -8.71
N PRO A 35 -19.55 -4.65 -7.53
CA PRO A 35 -19.08 -5.50 -6.42
C PRO A 35 -19.21 -7.00 -6.69
N ASN A 36 -20.11 -7.43 -7.59
CA ASN A 36 -20.32 -8.83 -7.96
C ASN A 36 -19.44 -9.26 -9.16
N THR A 37 -18.26 -8.65 -9.28
CA THR A 37 -17.32 -8.95 -10.35
C THR A 37 -16.76 -10.37 -10.19
N SER A 38 -16.42 -11.02 -11.30
CA SER A 38 -15.86 -12.37 -11.27
C SER A 38 -14.55 -12.42 -10.47
N LEU A 39 -14.27 -13.57 -9.85
CA LEU A 39 -12.98 -13.81 -9.19
C LEU A 39 -11.81 -13.69 -10.18
N ASP A 40 -12.04 -14.05 -11.44
CA ASP A 40 -11.03 -13.97 -12.49
C ASP A 40 -10.61 -12.53 -12.80
N ASP A 41 -11.56 -11.60 -12.93
CA ASP A 41 -11.28 -10.18 -13.18
C ASP A 41 -10.55 -9.54 -11.99
N THR A 42 -10.97 -9.87 -10.77
CA THR A 42 -10.32 -9.39 -9.54
C THR A 42 -8.88 -9.89 -9.44
N THR A 43 -8.66 -11.18 -9.69
CA THR A 43 -7.34 -11.81 -9.68
C THR A 43 -6.44 -11.21 -10.75
N ALA A 44 -6.97 -11.02 -11.96
CA ALA A 44 -6.23 -10.41 -13.06
C ALA A 44 -5.79 -8.98 -12.74
N LEU A 45 -6.66 -8.17 -12.10
CA LEU A 45 -6.31 -6.82 -11.69
C LEU A 45 -5.21 -6.80 -10.63
N ILE A 46 -5.34 -7.62 -9.58
CA ILE A 46 -4.33 -7.72 -8.51
C ILE A 46 -2.98 -8.13 -9.11
N MET A 47 -2.96 -9.15 -9.98
CA MET A 47 -1.74 -9.61 -10.65
C MET A 47 -1.08 -8.51 -11.48
N ARG A 48 -1.85 -7.74 -12.25
CA ARG A 48 -1.34 -6.61 -13.02
C ARG A 48 -0.73 -5.53 -12.12
N ILE A 49 -1.41 -5.19 -11.03
CA ILE A 49 -0.92 -4.21 -10.04
C ILE A 49 0.40 -4.69 -9.45
N THR A 50 0.46 -5.94 -8.97
CA THR A 50 1.66 -6.50 -8.34
C THR A 50 2.85 -6.53 -9.31
N ILE A 51 2.64 -7.01 -10.54
CA ILE A 51 3.71 -7.05 -11.55
C ILE A 51 4.20 -5.63 -11.89
N ALA A 52 3.29 -4.69 -12.12
CA ALA A 52 3.64 -3.30 -12.42
C ALA A 52 4.40 -2.65 -11.26
N PHE A 53 3.97 -2.89 -10.01
CA PHE A 53 4.63 -2.39 -8.81
C PHE A 53 6.06 -2.93 -8.70
N ILE A 54 6.26 -4.25 -8.84
CA ILE A 54 7.58 -4.88 -8.78
C ILE A 54 8.51 -4.34 -9.87
N ILE A 55 8.05 -4.26 -11.11
CA ILE A 55 8.86 -3.77 -12.23
C ILE A 55 9.33 -2.33 -11.97
N LEU A 56 8.40 -1.47 -11.53
CA LEU A 56 8.71 -0.06 -11.30
C LEU A 56 9.63 0.14 -10.09
N GLU A 57 9.36 -0.58 -8.98
CA GLU A 57 10.21 -0.56 -7.79
C GLU A 57 11.65 -0.97 -8.11
N VAL A 58 11.82 -2.12 -8.78
CA VAL A 58 13.14 -2.65 -9.15
C VAL A 58 13.87 -1.69 -10.09
N ALA A 59 13.19 -1.18 -11.12
CA ALA A 59 13.81 -0.28 -12.08
C ALA A 59 14.31 1.02 -11.44
N LEU A 60 13.51 1.64 -10.56
CA LEU A 60 13.87 2.89 -9.91
C LEU A 60 14.94 2.69 -8.83
N HIS A 61 14.91 1.58 -8.08
CA HIS A 61 15.96 1.28 -7.11
C HIS A 61 17.30 0.96 -7.76
N ILE A 62 17.31 0.28 -8.92
CA ILE A 62 18.52 0.10 -9.73
C ILE A 62 19.06 1.47 -10.17
N ALA A 63 18.21 2.34 -10.71
CA ALA A 63 18.61 3.68 -11.16
C ALA A 63 19.18 4.53 -10.00
N LEU A 64 18.58 4.46 -8.82
CA LEU A 64 19.09 5.12 -7.62
C LEU A 64 20.46 4.57 -7.19
N ALA A 65 20.61 3.24 -7.14
CA ALA A 65 21.83 2.59 -6.71
C ALA A 65 23.02 2.89 -7.63
N MET A 66 22.79 2.97 -8.94
CA MET A 66 23.83 3.36 -9.91
C MET A 66 24.36 4.78 -9.69
N ASN A 67 23.52 5.69 -9.18
CA ASN A 67 23.88 7.10 -9.02
C ASN A 67 24.54 7.41 -7.66
N GLN A 68 24.37 6.54 -6.65
CA GLN A 68 24.87 6.75 -5.27
C GLN A 68 25.51 5.49 -4.69
N GLN A 69 26.36 4.83 -5.48
CA GLN A 69 26.93 3.53 -5.15
C GLN A 69 27.79 3.53 -3.87
N GLU A 70 28.40 4.66 -3.52
CA GLU A 70 29.23 4.83 -2.32
C GLU A 70 28.37 4.96 -1.04
N ASP A 71 27.26 5.69 -1.09
CA ASP A 71 26.32 5.84 0.03
C ASP A 71 25.45 4.58 0.26
N ALA A 72 25.22 3.78 -0.78
CA ALA A 72 24.39 2.59 -0.70
C ALA A 72 24.98 1.49 0.21
N ASN A 73 26.29 1.51 0.45
CA ASN A 73 27.01 0.50 1.23
C ASN A 73 27.32 0.96 2.68
N ILE A 74 26.85 2.14 3.06
CA ILE A 74 27.05 2.67 4.41
C ILE A 74 26.16 1.88 5.39
N PRO A 75 26.73 1.36 6.50
CA PRO A 75 25.95 0.66 7.50
C PRO A 75 24.90 1.59 8.13
N GLU A 76 23.74 1.02 8.43
CA GLU A 76 22.64 1.75 9.05
C GLU A 76 23.02 2.30 10.43
N ASP A 77 22.76 3.58 10.65
CA ASP A 77 22.90 4.19 11.98
C ASP A 77 21.79 3.70 12.93
N GLU A 78 22.08 3.66 14.23
CA GLU A 78 21.11 3.29 15.27
C GLU A 78 19.85 4.16 15.21
N ARG A 79 20.01 5.44 14.84
CA ARG A 79 18.91 6.40 14.66
C ARG A 79 18.00 6.02 13.49
N GLU A 80 18.59 5.77 12.33
CA GLU A 80 17.84 5.33 11.14
C GLU A 80 17.08 4.03 11.40
N ARG A 81 17.72 3.11 12.12
CA ARG A 81 17.09 1.86 12.56
C ARG A 81 15.88 2.12 13.46
N TYR A 82 15.99 3.06 14.41
CA TYR A 82 14.88 3.43 15.28
C TYR A 82 13.69 3.99 14.48
N HIS A 83 13.94 4.92 13.56
CA HIS A 83 12.89 5.47 12.69
C HIS A 83 12.16 4.40 11.90
N ARG A 84 12.90 3.48 11.28
CA ARG A 84 12.31 2.36 10.54
C ARG A 84 11.46 1.47 11.44
N LEU A 85 11.89 1.18 12.66
CA LEU A 85 11.11 0.37 13.61
C LEU A 85 9.82 1.08 14.04
N THR A 86 9.89 2.39 14.32
CA THR A 86 8.71 3.19 14.66
C THR A 86 7.73 3.27 13.50
N ALA A 87 8.22 3.52 12.28
CA ALA A 87 7.42 3.56 11.08
C ALA A 87 6.78 2.21 10.76
N ASN A 88 7.53 1.12 10.93
CA ASN A 88 7.01 -0.24 10.74
C ASN A 88 5.90 -0.57 11.75
N ASN A 89 6.04 -0.12 13.01
CA ASN A 89 4.99 -0.28 14.00
C ASN A 89 3.72 0.50 13.60
N ALA A 90 3.86 1.72 13.08
CA ALA A 90 2.72 2.51 12.60
C ALA A 90 1.99 1.82 11.43
N GLY A 91 2.73 1.36 10.41
CA GLY A 91 2.16 0.58 9.30
C GLY A 91 1.50 -0.71 9.79
N TYR A 92 2.15 -1.44 10.69
CA TYR A 92 1.60 -2.67 11.28
C TYR A 92 0.27 -2.45 12.00
N TRP A 93 0.12 -1.36 12.75
CA TRP A 93 -1.16 -1.02 13.39
C TRP A 93 -2.27 -0.79 12.35
N VAL A 94 -1.97 -0.08 11.26
CA VAL A 94 -2.91 0.15 10.15
C VAL A 94 -3.30 -1.18 9.50
N LEU A 95 -2.31 -2.03 9.21
CA LEU A 95 -2.55 -3.35 8.61
C LEU A 95 -3.41 -4.24 9.52
N SER A 96 -3.05 -4.34 10.79
CA SER A 96 -3.72 -5.19 11.77
C SER A 96 -5.18 -4.75 11.99
N ALA A 97 -5.39 -3.45 12.26
CA ALA A 97 -6.73 -2.90 12.43
C ALA A 97 -7.58 -3.06 11.15
N GLY A 98 -6.96 -2.86 9.98
CA GLY A 98 -7.64 -2.99 8.70
C GLY A 98 -8.03 -4.44 8.36
N ILE A 99 -7.15 -5.41 8.61
CA ILE A 99 -7.48 -6.83 8.42
C ILE A 99 -8.64 -7.23 9.32
N VAL A 100 -8.60 -6.87 10.61
CA VAL A 100 -9.69 -7.15 11.55
C VAL A 100 -11.00 -6.52 11.06
N SER A 101 -10.96 -5.28 10.59
CA SER A 101 -12.12 -4.59 9.99
C SER A 101 -12.68 -5.33 8.76
N CYS A 102 -11.81 -5.80 7.84
CA CYS A 102 -12.23 -6.60 6.68
C CYS A 102 -12.92 -7.90 7.08
N VAL A 103 -12.36 -8.61 8.05
CA VAL A 103 -12.93 -9.87 8.54
C VAL A 103 -14.29 -9.62 9.18
N ILE A 104 -14.42 -8.62 10.05
CA ILE A 104 -15.70 -8.24 10.66
C ILE A 104 -16.72 -7.87 9.59
N GLN A 105 -16.34 -7.05 8.60
CA GLN A 105 -17.22 -6.68 7.51
C GLN A 105 -17.69 -7.92 6.70
N GLN A 106 -16.79 -8.86 6.41
CA GLN A 106 -17.15 -10.09 5.70
C GLN A 106 -18.10 -10.96 6.53
N MET A 107 -17.88 -11.04 7.85
CA MET A 107 -18.81 -11.74 8.75
C MET A 107 -20.20 -11.09 8.73
N ILE A 108 -20.28 -9.77 8.72
CA ILE A 108 -21.56 -9.03 8.63
C ILE A 108 -22.26 -9.37 7.32
N ASN A 109 -21.56 -9.34 6.18
CA ASN A 109 -22.13 -9.68 4.87
C ASN A 109 -22.71 -11.10 4.81
N ASN A 110 -22.11 -12.05 5.53
CA ASN A 110 -22.59 -13.43 5.55
C ASN A 110 -23.85 -13.62 6.41
N HIS A 111 -24.19 -12.67 7.29
CA HIS A 111 -25.34 -12.76 8.22
C HIS A 111 -26.44 -11.73 7.91
N ILE A 112 -26.14 -10.70 7.14
CA ILE A 112 -27.06 -9.61 6.79
C ILE A 112 -27.18 -9.53 5.27
N ASP A 113 -28.37 -9.77 4.74
CA ASP A 113 -28.68 -9.51 3.35
C ASP A 113 -28.85 -7.99 3.14
N PHE A 114 -27.97 -7.42 2.32
CA PHE A 114 -28.05 -6.03 1.90
C PHE A 114 -29.02 -5.90 0.72
N ASP A 115 -30.30 -5.63 1.00
CA ASP A 115 -31.36 -5.53 -0.02
C ASP A 115 -31.37 -4.18 -0.76
N VAL A 116 -30.73 -3.15 -0.19
CA VAL A 116 -30.68 -1.80 -0.78
C VAL A 116 -29.35 -1.58 -1.51
N GLN A 117 -29.39 -1.41 -2.83
CA GLN A 117 -28.21 -1.09 -3.65
C GLN A 117 -27.81 0.40 -3.56
N ASN A 118 -26.82 0.68 -2.73
CA ASN A 118 -26.17 1.99 -2.58
C ASN A 118 -24.64 1.82 -2.69
N SER A 119 -23.89 2.91 -2.81
CA SER A 119 -22.41 2.84 -2.81
C SER A 119 -21.84 2.16 -1.55
N TYR A 120 -22.51 2.29 -0.40
CA TYR A 120 -22.11 1.64 0.85
C TYR A 120 -22.30 0.12 0.84
N SER A 121 -23.43 -0.37 0.32
CA SER A 121 -23.68 -1.80 0.21
C SER A 121 -22.78 -2.42 -0.85
N ASN A 122 -22.47 -1.69 -1.93
CA ASN A 122 -21.53 -2.16 -2.95
C ASN A 122 -20.13 -2.34 -2.37
N TYR A 123 -19.61 -1.34 -1.64
CA TYR A 123 -18.34 -1.49 -0.94
C TYR A 123 -18.36 -2.63 0.08
N ALA A 124 -19.44 -2.75 0.85
CA ALA A 124 -19.61 -3.85 1.79
C ALA A 124 -19.50 -5.20 1.08
N LEU A 125 -20.17 -5.40 -0.05
CA LEU A 125 -20.20 -6.66 -0.81
C LEU A 125 -18.98 -6.89 -1.72
N ALA A 126 -18.14 -5.88 -1.93
CA ALA A 126 -16.96 -6.01 -2.79
C ALA A 126 -16.01 -7.16 -2.34
N PRO A 127 -15.24 -7.75 -3.28
CA PRO A 127 -14.33 -8.84 -2.98
C PRO A 127 -13.36 -8.51 -1.85
N ILE A 128 -13.20 -9.43 -0.89
CA ILE A 128 -12.36 -9.23 0.28
C ILE A 128 -10.88 -9.05 -0.10
N GLU A 129 -10.45 -9.69 -1.19
CA GLU A 129 -9.09 -9.65 -1.73
C GLU A 129 -8.68 -8.21 -2.06
N LEU A 130 -9.56 -7.43 -2.71
CA LEU A 130 -9.29 -6.04 -3.06
C LEU A 130 -9.20 -5.15 -1.82
N LYS A 131 -10.06 -5.38 -0.82
CA LYS A 131 -10.01 -4.63 0.45
C LYS A 131 -8.71 -4.88 1.19
N LEU A 132 -8.25 -6.12 1.22
CA LEU A 132 -6.98 -6.50 1.83
C LEU A 132 -5.79 -5.84 1.12
N VAL A 133 -5.79 -5.83 -0.22
CA VAL A 133 -4.75 -5.15 -1.01
C VAL A 133 -4.75 -3.64 -0.73
N LEU A 134 -5.93 -3.02 -0.63
CA LEU A 134 -6.04 -1.59 -0.32
C LEU A 134 -5.54 -1.26 1.09
N ILE A 135 -5.81 -2.11 2.07
CA ILE A 135 -5.33 -1.94 3.45
C ILE A 135 -3.83 -2.16 3.55
N PHE A 136 -3.31 -3.16 2.84
CA PHE A 136 -1.87 -3.35 2.70
C PHE A 136 -1.20 -2.10 2.11
N TRP A 137 -1.77 -1.55 1.03
CA TRP A 137 -1.28 -0.33 0.42
C TRP A 137 -1.32 0.87 1.39
N LEU A 138 -2.40 1.07 2.13
CA LEU A 138 -2.50 2.11 3.16
C LEU A 138 -1.46 1.94 4.28
N SER A 139 -1.21 0.70 4.71
CA SER A 139 -0.17 0.36 5.69
C SER A 139 1.22 0.76 5.17
N GLU A 140 1.55 0.42 3.92
CA GLU A 140 2.82 0.76 3.30
C GLU A 140 3.00 2.27 3.14
N VAL A 141 1.97 2.99 2.67
CA VAL A 141 1.99 4.46 2.60
C VAL A 141 2.19 5.09 3.98
N THR A 142 1.53 4.54 5.01
CA THR A 142 1.69 4.99 6.40
C THR A 142 3.12 4.75 6.88
N ARG A 143 3.71 3.59 6.58
CA ARG A 143 5.11 3.29 6.92
C ARG A 143 6.05 4.29 6.26
N PHE A 144 6.00 4.43 4.94
CA PHE A 144 6.88 5.36 4.20
C PHE A 144 6.72 6.80 4.69
N GLY A 145 5.47 7.27 4.83
CA GLY A 145 5.19 8.62 5.31
C GLY A 145 5.69 8.88 6.72
N THR A 146 5.55 7.91 7.63
CA THR A 146 6.04 8.01 9.00
C THR A 146 7.56 8.06 9.05
N GLU A 147 8.24 7.21 8.28
CA GLU A 147 9.70 7.16 8.23
C GLU A 147 10.28 8.47 7.69
N ILE A 148 9.73 8.96 6.57
CA ILE A 148 10.09 10.26 5.98
C ILE A 148 9.85 11.41 6.96
N TYR A 149 8.72 11.40 7.68
CA TYR A 149 8.41 12.43 8.66
C TYR A 149 9.47 12.52 9.76
N TYR A 150 9.92 11.38 10.30
CA TYR A 150 10.97 11.36 11.32
C TYR A 150 12.33 11.81 10.77
N PHE A 151 12.70 11.36 9.56
CA PHE A 151 13.92 11.85 8.89
C PHE A 151 13.93 13.39 8.74
N ARG A 152 12.78 14.00 8.43
CA ARG A 152 12.66 15.46 8.24
C ARG A 152 12.56 16.25 9.52
N LYS A 153 12.01 15.67 10.57
CA LYS A 153 11.88 16.33 11.87
C LYS A 153 13.23 16.52 12.56
N GLU A 154 14.17 15.62 12.30
CA GLU A 154 15.46 15.55 13.00
C GLU A 154 16.65 16.02 12.14
N SER A 155 16.41 16.44 10.88
CA SER A 155 17.40 17.04 9.97
C SER A 155 17.54 18.56 10.15
#